data_AF-A0A7J2NHP0-F1
#
_entry.id   AF-A0A7J2NHP0-F1
#
_cell.length_a   1.000
_cell.length_b   1.000
_cell.length_c   1.000
_cell.angle_alpha   90.00
_cell.angle_beta   90.00
_cell.angle_gamma   90.00
#
_symmetry.space_group_name_H-M   'P 1'
#
loop_
_entity.id
_entity.type
_entity.pdbx_description
1 polymer ?
#
loop_
_entity_poly.entity_id
_entity_poly.type
_entity_poly.pdbx_seq_one_letter_code
_entity_poly.pdbx_strand_id
1 'polypeptide(L)'
;MSNRIYISDADVQSASDMEVLRIGRRIADDLGSVLPGKRKRLLTRIRVRARENPMAVMPLLLRHFNSENVKVRSHIRSLLNDILRMPNAEAALRETLFSAHNDVSEAAAQLLEERGFEGRNLKDLFDDTNRLFRECEQIEVHTADVEELVNEGIRLYDENAIEQAFENIILARDLLKDRIDWNKNLRSYIRDVLRMTPSLSQGGVQIDNIQESLRTLTEAVKTRDYSETRDVVEGKRIESAIVREMISTLSFISKRAKNIDISVVDTIDAEFSPFLEGIGEVASEVKAKTREGKQLDALKSLYTFISQDFTHNFLTNISDRLDAGDKKAVSSTVQIAGAMLRLISIAMPNVASELYESHLKVLLGRETVEEIELP
;
A
#
# COMPACT_ATOMS: atom_id res chain seq x y z
N MET A 1 9.21 20.82 -9.29
CA MET A 1 8.34 20.46 -8.15
C MET A 1 7.27 19.57 -8.75
N SER A 2 7.24 18.24 -8.63
CA SER A 2 7.93 17.27 -7.77
C SER A 2 8.51 16.12 -8.64
N ASN A 3 9.83 15.86 -8.63
CA ASN A 3 10.43 14.69 -9.30
C ASN A 3 10.44 13.49 -8.34
N ARG A 4 9.26 13.10 -7.85
CA ARG A 4 9.08 11.93 -7.00
C ARG A 4 7.77 11.27 -7.35
N ILE A 5 7.77 9.94 -7.30
CA ILE A 5 6.58 9.10 -7.49
C ILE A 5 5.49 9.42 -6.47
N TYR A 6 5.89 9.73 -5.24
CA TYR A 6 4.99 9.98 -4.13
C TYR A 6 5.46 11.17 -3.30
N ILE A 7 4.49 11.94 -2.81
CA ILE A 7 4.69 13.06 -1.90
C ILE A 7 4.09 12.66 -0.56
N SER A 8 4.93 12.59 0.47
CA SER A 8 4.49 12.16 1.79
C SER A 8 3.50 13.15 2.41
N ASP A 9 2.39 12.62 2.92
CA ASP A 9 1.39 13.38 3.66
C ASP A 9 2.00 14.00 4.92
N ALA A 10 2.97 13.34 5.55
CA ALA A 10 3.71 13.88 6.69
C ALA A 10 4.50 15.13 6.31
N ASP A 11 5.15 15.12 5.14
CA ASP A 11 5.87 16.30 4.65
C ASP A 11 4.90 17.45 4.31
N VAL A 12 3.76 17.15 3.68
CA VAL A 12 2.73 18.14 3.32
C VAL A 12 2.13 18.78 4.58
N GLN A 13 1.78 17.97 5.57
CA GLN A 13 1.22 18.43 6.85
C GLN A 13 2.26 19.22 7.64
N SER A 14 3.50 18.75 7.71
CA SER A 14 4.57 19.48 8.39
C SER A 14 4.90 20.82 7.73
N ALA A 15 4.80 20.91 6.39
CA ALA A 15 5.07 22.15 5.66
C ALA A 15 3.96 23.19 5.78
N SER A 16 2.71 22.75 5.95
CA SER A 16 1.53 23.63 6.10
C SER A 16 1.28 24.07 7.55
N ASP A 17 1.80 23.34 8.53
CA ASP A 17 1.60 23.64 9.95
C ASP A 17 2.56 24.72 10.49
N MET A 18 2.06 25.95 10.59
CA MET A 18 2.81 27.10 11.08
C MET A 18 3.35 26.95 12.51
N GLU A 19 2.66 26.20 13.38
CA GLU A 19 3.11 25.99 14.75
C GLU A 19 4.27 24.99 14.78
N VAL A 20 4.17 23.91 14.00
CA VAL A 20 5.28 22.95 13.81
C VAL A 20 6.51 23.65 13.23
N LEU A 21 6.35 24.52 12.23
CA LEU A 21 7.46 25.30 11.68
C LEU A 21 8.10 26.23 12.73
N ARG A 22 7.31 26.84 13.62
CA ARG A 22 7.82 27.69 14.71
C ARG A 22 8.58 26.88 15.76
N ILE A 23 8.07 25.70 16.12
CA ILE A 23 8.72 24.76 17.02
C ILE A 23 10.06 24.31 16.41
N GLY A 24 10.06 23.91 15.13
CA GLY A 24 11.23 23.38 14.46
C GLY A 24 12.40 24.34 14.36
N ARG A 25 12.15 25.65 14.20
CA ARG A 25 13.20 26.66 14.21
C ARG A 25 13.95 26.78 15.54
N ARG A 26 13.36 26.32 16.65
CA ARG A 26 13.89 26.53 18.01
C ARG A 26 14.18 25.24 18.75
N ILE A 27 13.83 24.09 18.18
CA ILE A 27 13.83 22.81 18.90
C ILE A 27 15.23 22.43 19.42
N ALA A 28 16.27 22.60 18.61
CA ALA A 28 17.64 22.31 19.01
C ALA A 28 18.12 23.27 20.13
N ASP A 29 17.85 24.56 19.98
CA ASP A 29 18.28 25.60 20.94
C ASP A 29 17.56 25.48 22.28
N ASP A 30 16.25 25.33 22.26
CA ASP A 30 15.42 25.30 23.46
C ASP A 30 15.55 23.95 24.21
N LEU A 31 15.73 22.82 23.51
CA LEU A 31 16.03 21.52 24.14
C LEU A 31 17.49 21.43 24.62
N GLY A 32 18.43 22.04 23.89
CA GLY A 32 19.83 22.14 24.29
C GLY A 32 20.09 23.14 25.42
N SER A 33 19.13 24.04 25.69
CA SER A 33 19.27 25.10 26.68
C SER A 33 19.53 24.58 28.09
N VAL A 34 20.39 25.27 28.84
CA VAL A 34 20.62 24.99 30.28
C VAL A 34 19.37 25.31 31.12
N LEU A 35 18.51 26.22 30.66
CA LEU A 35 17.32 26.67 31.37
C LEU A 35 16.18 25.62 31.30
N PRO A 36 15.78 24.98 32.42
CA PRO A 36 14.76 23.93 32.42
C PRO A 36 13.36 24.44 32.03
N GLY A 37 13.05 25.71 32.29
CA GLY A 37 11.76 26.30 31.96
C GLY A 37 11.48 26.38 30.45
N LYS A 38 12.50 26.68 29.63
CA LYS A 38 12.37 26.70 28.16
C LYS A 38 12.11 25.30 27.62
N ARG A 39 12.89 24.32 28.08
CA ARG A 39 12.68 22.89 27.76
C ARG A 39 11.26 22.44 28.09
N LYS A 40 10.81 22.63 29.34
CA LYS A 40 9.49 22.16 29.78
C LYS A 40 8.36 22.75 28.93
N ARG A 41 8.41 24.06 28.64
CA ARG A 41 7.42 24.73 27.78
C ARG A 41 7.40 24.18 26.36
N LEU A 42 8.57 23.96 25.76
CA LEU A 42 8.68 23.38 24.41
C LEU A 42 8.15 21.94 24.38
N LEU A 43 8.55 21.09 25.33
CA LEU A 43 8.07 19.71 25.44
C LEU A 43 6.54 19.66 25.59
N THR A 44 5.95 20.56 26.37
CA THR A 44 4.49 20.66 26.50
C THR A 44 3.84 21.07 25.18
N ARG A 45 4.38 22.07 24.46
CA ARG A 45 3.85 22.49 23.15
C ARG A 45 3.89 21.36 22.13
N ILE A 46 5.01 20.64 22.05
CA ILE A 46 5.17 19.48 21.16
C ILE A 46 4.11 18.42 21.48
N ARG A 47 3.92 18.07 22.76
CA ARG A 47 2.92 17.07 23.17
C ARG A 47 1.48 17.49 22.88
N VAL A 48 1.15 18.77 23.06
CA VAL A 48 -0.18 19.29 22.72
C VAL A 48 -0.39 19.17 21.22
N ARG A 49 0.56 19.64 20.41
CA ARG A 49 0.42 19.59 18.96
C ARG A 49 0.42 18.17 18.42
N ALA A 50 1.21 17.26 18.99
CA ALA A 50 1.25 15.86 18.58
C ALA A 50 -0.09 15.13 18.81
N ARG A 51 -0.89 15.56 19.80
CA ARG A 51 -2.25 15.04 19.99
C ARG A 51 -3.24 15.54 18.95
N GLU A 52 -3.02 16.74 18.44
CA GLU A 52 -3.89 17.36 17.44
C GLU A 52 -3.54 16.91 16.02
N ASN A 53 -2.25 16.87 15.69
CA ASN A 53 -1.74 16.49 14.38
C ASN A 53 -0.39 15.75 14.53
N PRO A 54 -0.41 14.42 14.79
CA PRO A 54 0.82 13.63 14.86
C PRO A 54 1.56 13.61 13.52
N MET A 55 0.84 13.67 12.40
CA MET A 55 1.37 13.65 11.03
C MET A 55 2.31 14.82 10.75
N ALA A 56 1.97 16.03 11.22
CA ALA A 56 2.84 17.19 11.09
C ALA A 56 4.03 17.18 12.07
N VAL A 57 3.88 16.62 13.27
CA VAL A 57 4.91 16.65 14.32
C VAL A 57 5.98 15.56 14.12
N MET A 58 5.62 14.42 13.54
CA MET A 58 6.54 13.27 13.41
C MET A 58 7.80 13.59 12.58
N PRO A 59 7.71 14.17 11.35
CA PRO A 59 8.89 14.54 10.57
C PRO A 59 9.84 15.46 11.33
N LEU A 60 9.26 16.43 12.04
CA LEU A 60 10.02 17.39 12.84
C LEU A 60 10.87 16.70 13.92
N LEU A 61 10.29 15.75 14.64
CA LEU A 61 11.01 15.04 15.69
C LEU A 61 12.07 14.11 15.13
N LEU A 62 11.75 13.38 14.07
CA LEU A 62 12.66 12.44 13.41
C LEU A 62 13.89 13.14 12.84
N ARG A 63 13.74 14.38 12.33
CA ARG A 63 14.87 15.21 11.90
C ARG A 63 15.94 15.44 12.98
N HIS A 64 15.53 15.39 14.25
CA HIS A 64 16.42 15.54 15.40
C HIS A 64 16.69 14.22 16.15
N PHE A 65 16.24 13.09 15.62
CA PHE A 65 16.39 11.76 16.23
C PHE A 65 17.85 11.35 16.44
N ASN A 66 18.70 11.67 15.46
CA ASN A 66 20.14 11.40 15.49
C ASN A 66 20.98 12.67 15.72
N SER A 67 20.43 13.67 16.43
CA SER A 67 21.16 14.90 16.75
C SER A 67 22.48 14.61 17.47
N GLU A 68 23.54 15.33 17.09
CA GLU A 68 24.86 15.27 17.75
C GLU A 68 24.78 15.67 19.22
N ASN A 69 23.87 16.60 19.56
CA ASN A 69 23.64 17.02 20.93
C ASN A 69 22.91 15.92 21.72
N VAL A 70 23.65 15.24 22.61
CA VAL A 70 23.16 14.13 23.44
C VAL A 70 21.89 14.50 24.23
N LYS A 71 21.80 15.72 24.74
CA LYS A 71 20.62 16.18 25.50
C LYS A 71 19.40 16.28 24.59
N VAL A 72 19.55 16.93 23.44
CA VAL A 72 18.47 17.05 22.44
C VAL A 72 18.01 15.66 22.02
N ARG A 73 18.96 14.79 21.62
CA ARG A 73 18.69 13.40 21.24
C ARG A 73 17.91 12.62 22.30
N SER A 74 18.33 12.70 23.57
CA SER A 74 17.63 12.02 24.66
C SER A 74 16.19 12.51 24.85
N HIS A 75 15.95 13.82 24.74
CA HIS A 75 14.62 14.40 24.86
C HIS A 75 13.72 14.05 23.67
N ILE A 76 14.26 14.06 22.46
CA ILE A 76 13.55 13.68 21.23
C ILE A 76 13.14 12.20 21.30
N ARG A 77 14.07 11.30 21.65
CA ARG A 77 13.74 9.86 21.80
C ARG A 77 12.67 9.62 22.88
N SER A 78 12.76 10.32 24.00
CA SER A 78 11.72 10.27 25.03
C SER A 78 10.37 10.77 24.52
N LEU A 79 10.34 11.86 23.76
CA LEU A 79 9.12 12.41 23.18
C LEU A 79 8.50 11.47 22.13
N LEU A 80 9.33 10.88 21.26
CA LEU A 80 8.87 9.91 20.27
C LEU A 80 8.25 8.69 20.95
N ASN A 81 8.89 8.15 21.99
CA ASN A 81 8.31 7.05 22.77
C ASN A 81 6.99 7.41 23.46
N ASP A 82 6.82 8.66 23.89
CA ASP A 82 5.56 9.15 24.45
C ASP A 82 4.48 9.30 23.37
N ILE A 83 4.83 9.87 22.21
CA ILE A 83 3.92 10.17 21.11
C ILE A 83 3.47 8.91 20.40
N LEU A 84 4.36 7.94 20.21
CA LEU A 84 4.03 6.66 19.57
C LEU A 84 3.02 5.80 20.36
N ARG A 85 2.72 6.18 21.61
CA ARG A 85 1.62 5.57 22.39
C ARG A 85 0.26 6.20 22.09
N MET A 86 0.23 7.29 21.33
CA MET A 86 -1.00 7.98 20.95
C MET A 86 -1.65 7.29 19.75
N PRO A 87 -2.99 7.35 19.62
CA PRO A 87 -3.67 6.89 18.42
C PRO A 87 -3.13 7.64 17.19
N ASN A 88 -3.03 6.95 16.06
CA ASN A 88 -2.59 7.47 14.75
C ASN A 88 -1.11 7.92 14.68
N ALA A 89 -0.35 7.88 15.77
CA ALA A 89 1.07 8.24 15.75
C ALA A 89 1.94 7.20 15.03
N GLU A 90 1.56 5.92 15.09
CA GLU A 90 2.27 4.88 14.34
C GLU A 90 2.06 5.02 12.83
N ALA A 91 0.83 5.33 12.39
CA ALA A 91 0.56 5.64 10.99
C ALA A 91 1.38 6.85 10.51
N ALA A 92 1.48 7.91 11.33
CA ALA A 92 2.35 9.05 11.04
C ALA A 92 3.84 8.66 10.93
N LEU A 93 4.31 7.70 11.73
CA LEU A 93 5.67 7.16 11.63
C LEU A 93 5.88 6.37 10.33
N ARG A 94 4.94 5.51 9.95
CA ARG A 94 4.99 4.76 8.69
C ARG A 94 5.03 5.71 7.49
N GLU A 95 4.18 6.73 7.50
CA GLU A 95 4.13 7.74 6.45
C GLU A 95 5.46 8.53 6.31
N THR A 96 6.14 8.83 7.42
CA THR A 96 7.45 9.48 7.37
C THR A 96 8.58 8.66 6.73
N LEU A 97 8.37 7.35 6.53
CA LEU A 97 9.29 6.50 5.78
C LEU A 97 9.48 6.99 4.34
N PHE A 98 8.43 7.57 3.75
CA PHE A 98 8.42 8.03 2.37
C PHE A 98 8.82 9.51 2.21
N SER A 99 9.30 10.14 3.30
CA SER A 99 9.69 11.56 3.32
C SER A 99 10.74 11.92 2.26
N ALA A 100 10.70 13.17 1.79
CA ALA A 100 11.73 13.80 0.96
C ALA A 100 13.05 14.03 1.69
N HIS A 101 13.00 14.06 3.01
CA HIS A 101 14.13 14.31 3.87
C HIS A 101 14.77 12.98 4.30
N ASN A 102 15.96 12.67 3.75
CA ASN A 102 16.63 11.39 4.01
C ASN A 102 16.96 11.18 5.50
N ASP A 103 17.23 12.24 6.25
CA ASP A 103 17.41 12.19 7.71
C ASP A 103 16.12 11.81 8.45
N VAL A 104 14.96 12.23 7.94
CA VAL A 104 13.65 11.85 8.47
C VAL A 104 13.31 10.41 8.12
N SER A 105 13.43 10.01 6.84
CA SER A 105 13.09 8.65 6.41
C SER A 105 14.02 7.59 7.00
N GLU A 106 15.32 7.88 7.13
CA GLU A 106 16.28 6.98 7.79
C GLU A 106 15.96 6.81 9.29
N ALA A 107 15.62 7.90 9.98
CA ALA A 107 15.22 7.83 11.37
C ALA A 107 13.89 7.09 11.55
N ALA A 108 12.94 7.26 10.61
CA ALA A 108 11.68 6.50 10.59
C ALA A 108 11.95 5.01 10.40
N ALA A 109 12.76 4.63 9.41
CA ALA A 109 13.13 3.25 9.13
C ALA A 109 13.76 2.57 10.35
N GLN A 110 14.72 3.24 11.00
CA GLN A 110 15.35 2.74 12.21
C GLN A 110 14.33 2.55 13.35
N LEU A 111 13.45 3.51 13.58
CA LEU A 111 12.47 3.44 14.66
C LEU A 111 11.37 2.40 14.40
N LEU A 112 11.03 2.15 13.13
CA LEU A 112 10.13 1.08 12.72
C LEU A 112 10.75 -0.31 12.95
N GLU A 113 12.04 -0.49 12.65
CA GLU A 113 12.76 -1.74 12.97
C GLU A 113 12.81 -2.02 14.48
N GLU A 114 13.07 -0.99 15.29
CA GLU A 114 13.04 -1.10 16.76
C GLU A 114 11.66 -1.57 17.28
N ARG A 115 10.62 -1.43 16.46
CA ARG A 115 9.24 -1.85 16.74
C ARG A 115 8.83 -3.15 16.05
N GLY A 116 9.74 -3.81 15.33
CA GLY A 116 9.48 -5.08 14.64
C GLY A 116 8.91 -4.96 13.23
N PHE A 117 8.97 -3.78 12.61
CA PHE A 117 8.59 -3.57 11.21
C PHE A 117 9.80 -3.63 10.28
N GLU A 118 9.59 -4.02 9.04
CA GLU A 118 10.64 -4.04 8.00
C GLU A 118 10.91 -2.65 7.38
N GLY A 119 11.19 -1.65 8.23
CA GLY A 119 11.34 -0.25 7.82
C GLY A 119 12.45 -0.01 6.80
N ARG A 120 13.66 -0.54 7.01
CA ARG A 120 14.79 -0.30 6.09
C ARG A 120 14.59 -0.96 4.74
N ASN A 121 14.16 -2.22 4.71
CA ASN A 121 13.94 -2.96 3.46
C ASN A 121 12.95 -2.20 2.57
N LEU A 122 11.86 -1.71 3.15
CA LEU A 122 10.83 -0.97 2.42
C LEU A 122 11.34 0.39 1.94
N LYS A 123 12.08 1.12 2.79
CA LYS A 123 12.72 2.39 2.43
C LYS A 123 13.66 2.21 1.24
N ASP A 124 14.59 1.26 1.34
CA ASP A 124 15.59 1.01 0.30
C ASP A 124 14.93 0.62 -1.03
N LEU A 125 13.88 -0.20 -0.96
CA LEU A 125 13.07 -0.57 -2.11
C LEU A 125 12.38 0.66 -2.72
N PHE A 126 11.74 1.50 -1.91
CA PHE A 126 11.08 2.72 -2.37
C PHE A 126 12.07 3.72 -2.98
N ASP A 127 13.24 3.91 -2.37
CA ASP A 127 14.29 4.79 -2.87
C ASP A 127 14.84 4.31 -4.21
N ASP A 128 15.03 2.98 -4.40
CA ASP A 128 15.41 2.40 -5.69
C ASP A 128 14.33 2.63 -6.75
N THR A 129 13.06 2.35 -6.43
CA THR A 129 11.92 2.59 -7.34
C THR A 129 11.82 4.07 -7.74
N ASN A 130 11.97 4.98 -6.78
CA ASN A 130 11.93 6.43 -7.01
C ASN A 130 13.10 6.92 -7.89
N ARG A 131 14.28 6.30 -7.75
CA ARG A 131 15.41 6.55 -8.64
C ARG A 131 15.11 6.12 -10.08
N LEU A 132 14.54 4.93 -10.28
CA LEU A 132 14.17 4.43 -11.60
C LEU A 132 13.09 5.29 -12.26
N PHE A 133 12.11 5.77 -11.49
CA PHE A 133 11.09 6.67 -12.02
C PHE A 133 11.69 7.98 -12.53
N ARG A 134 12.64 8.57 -11.80
CA ARG A 134 13.37 9.75 -12.28
C ARG A 134 14.16 9.47 -13.56
N GLU A 135 14.73 8.27 -13.69
CA GLU A 135 15.38 7.85 -14.93
C GLU A 135 14.36 7.77 -16.07
N CYS A 136 13.19 7.15 -15.85
CA CYS A 136 12.08 7.10 -16.80
C CYS A 136 11.60 8.51 -17.23
N GLU A 137 11.45 9.44 -16.28
CA GLU A 137 11.11 10.84 -16.59
C GLU A 137 12.14 11.49 -17.52
N GLN A 138 13.44 11.28 -17.25
CA GLN A 138 14.53 11.83 -18.07
C GLN A 138 14.54 11.28 -19.50
N ILE A 139 14.13 10.02 -19.68
CA ILE A 139 14.06 9.38 -21.00
C ILE A 139 12.67 9.47 -21.65
N GLU A 140 11.74 10.21 -21.04
CA GLU A 140 10.35 10.42 -21.51
C GLU A 140 9.55 9.13 -21.70
N VAL A 141 9.65 8.20 -20.74
CA VAL A 141 8.87 6.96 -20.71
C VAL A 141 7.59 7.15 -19.90
N HIS A 142 6.47 6.60 -20.38
CA HIS A 142 5.20 6.61 -19.65
C HIS A 142 5.27 5.75 -18.37
N THR A 143 4.83 6.31 -17.24
CA THR A 143 4.93 5.69 -15.90
C THR A 143 3.69 5.87 -15.02
N ALA A 144 2.61 6.45 -15.53
CA ALA A 144 1.45 6.82 -14.70
C ALA A 144 0.77 5.61 -14.02
N ASP A 145 0.65 4.51 -14.75
CA ASP A 145 0.12 3.24 -14.24
C ASP A 145 0.97 2.65 -13.10
N VAL A 146 2.29 2.79 -13.20
CA VAL A 146 3.25 2.34 -12.18
C VAL A 146 3.25 3.26 -10.96
N GLU A 147 3.10 4.57 -11.15
CA GLU A 147 2.98 5.54 -10.05
C GLU A 147 1.77 5.21 -9.16
N GLU A 148 0.63 4.93 -9.78
CA GLU A 148 -0.57 4.52 -9.06
C GLU A 148 -0.38 3.19 -8.30
N LEU A 149 0.39 2.24 -8.85
CA LEU A 149 0.72 0.98 -8.17
C LEU A 149 1.62 1.20 -6.94
N VAL A 150 2.59 2.12 -7.01
CA VAL A 150 3.40 2.50 -5.83
C VAL A 150 2.54 3.15 -4.76
N ASN A 151 1.66 4.08 -5.14
CA ASN A 151 0.74 4.74 -4.22
C ASN A 151 -0.25 3.76 -3.56
N GLU A 152 -0.61 2.69 -4.26
CA GLU A 152 -1.41 1.60 -3.68
C GLU A 152 -0.58 0.75 -2.71
N GLY A 153 0.67 0.42 -3.03
CA GLY A 153 1.59 -0.26 -2.12
C GLY A 153 1.81 0.52 -0.81
N ILE A 154 1.97 1.84 -0.88
CA ILE A 154 2.10 2.70 0.30
C ILE A 154 0.85 2.61 1.19
N ARG A 155 -0.35 2.69 0.58
CA ARG A 155 -1.62 2.56 1.32
C ARG A 155 -1.77 1.20 2.00
N LEU A 156 -1.39 0.12 1.32
CA LEU A 156 -1.39 -1.23 1.93
C LEU A 156 -0.45 -1.33 3.13
N TYR A 157 0.72 -0.67 3.07
CA TYR A 157 1.65 -0.64 4.19
C TYR A 157 1.07 0.08 5.42
N ASP A 158 0.36 1.19 5.20
CA ASP A 158 -0.34 1.91 6.27
C ASP A 158 -1.46 1.07 6.90
N GLU A 159 -2.14 0.26 6.07
CA GLU A 159 -3.17 -0.68 6.50
C GLU A 159 -2.62 -1.99 7.08
N ASN A 160 -1.29 -2.09 7.23
CA ASN A 160 -0.59 -3.25 7.78
C ASN A 160 -0.64 -4.53 6.92
N ALA A 161 -0.95 -4.40 5.63
CA ALA A 161 -0.80 -5.44 4.61
C ALA A 161 0.62 -5.38 4.02
N ILE A 162 1.61 -5.76 4.86
CA ILE A 162 3.03 -5.52 4.58
C ILE A 162 3.48 -6.32 3.36
N GLU A 163 3.16 -7.60 3.28
CA GLU A 163 3.60 -8.46 2.17
C GLU A 163 3.11 -7.93 0.82
N GLN A 164 1.82 -7.57 0.74
CA GLN A 164 1.21 -7.04 -0.49
C GLN A 164 1.78 -5.66 -0.85
N ALA A 165 2.12 -4.84 0.14
CA ALA A 165 2.82 -3.58 -0.10
C ALA A 165 4.18 -3.80 -0.76
N PHE A 166 4.98 -4.75 -0.26
CA PHE A 166 6.26 -5.13 -0.86
C PHE A 166 6.10 -5.67 -2.28
N GLU A 167 5.15 -6.58 -2.50
CA GLU A 167 4.87 -7.13 -3.83
C GLU A 167 4.56 -6.02 -4.85
N ASN A 168 3.70 -5.06 -4.48
CA ASN A 168 3.33 -3.95 -5.36
C ASN A 168 4.53 -3.06 -5.71
N ILE A 169 5.37 -2.71 -4.73
CA ILE A 169 6.52 -1.83 -4.97
C ILE A 169 7.64 -2.58 -5.73
N ILE A 170 7.84 -3.88 -5.47
CA ILE A 170 8.77 -4.72 -6.23
C ILE A 170 8.32 -4.81 -7.69
N LEU A 171 7.04 -5.09 -7.94
CA LEU A 171 6.51 -5.14 -9.29
C LEU A 171 6.67 -3.79 -10.00
N ALA A 172 6.34 -2.69 -9.32
CA ALA A 172 6.53 -1.35 -9.85
C ALA A 172 8.00 -1.09 -10.25
N ARG A 173 8.95 -1.47 -9.39
CA ARG A 173 10.39 -1.36 -9.67
C ARG A 173 10.78 -2.16 -10.91
N ASP A 174 10.33 -3.40 -11.01
CA ASP A 174 10.72 -4.30 -12.10
C ASP A 174 10.11 -3.84 -13.43
N LEU A 175 8.86 -3.36 -13.43
CA LEU A 175 8.24 -2.71 -14.58
C LEU A 175 9.01 -1.47 -15.05
N LEU A 176 9.51 -0.63 -14.12
CA LEU A 176 10.33 0.53 -14.49
C LEU A 176 11.67 0.09 -15.12
N LYS A 177 12.34 -0.93 -14.57
CA LYS A 177 13.59 -1.48 -15.13
C LYS A 177 13.38 -2.00 -16.54
N ASP A 178 12.36 -2.81 -16.76
CA ASP A 178 12.04 -3.38 -18.07
C ASP A 178 11.78 -2.27 -19.11
N ARG A 179 11.04 -1.22 -18.72
CA ARG A 179 10.79 -0.07 -19.59
C ARG A 179 12.06 0.70 -19.93
N ILE A 180 12.94 0.91 -18.97
CA ILE A 180 14.25 1.57 -19.17
C ILE A 180 15.11 0.75 -20.12
N ASP A 181 15.26 -0.55 -19.87
CA ASP A 181 16.11 -1.44 -20.65
C ASP A 181 15.59 -1.57 -22.08
N TRP A 182 14.27 -1.69 -22.25
CA TRP A 182 13.65 -1.72 -23.56
C TRP A 182 13.90 -0.41 -24.33
N ASN A 183 13.74 0.75 -23.68
CA ASN A 183 14.01 2.05 -24.29
C ASN A 183 15.50 2.18 -24.70
N LYS A 184 16.42 1.75 -23.83
CA LYS A 184 17.87 1.73 -24.12
C LYS A 184 18.20 0.84 -25.32
N ASN A 185 17.67 -0.38 -25.36
CA ASN A 185 17.85 -1.32 -26.45
C ASN A 185 17.34 -0.72 -27.77
N LEU A 186 16.15 -0.12 -27.77
CA LEU A 186 15.58 0.50 -28.95
C LEU A 186 16.41 1.69 -29.45
N ARG A 187 16.86 2.57 -28.55
CA ARG A 187 17.78 3.66 -28.91
C ARG A 187 19.09 3.14 -29.50
N SER A 188 19.58 1.99 -29.03
CA SER A 188 20.75 1.33 -29.63
C SER A 188 20.46 0.84 -31.04
N TYR A 189 19.33 0.16 -31.26
CA TYR A 189 18.91 -0.27 -32.60
C TYR A 189 18.77 0.90 -33.58
N ILE A 190 18.11 1.99 -33.17
CA ILE A 190 18.00 3.22 -33.99
C ILE A 190 19.39 3.75 -34.37
N ARG A 191 20.31 3.79 -33.41
CA ARG A 191 21.70 4.24 -33.65
C ARG A 191 22.43 3.35 -34.64
N ASP A 192 22.26 2.03 -34.56
CA ASP A 192 22.90 1.09 -35.46
C ASP A 192 22.33 1.20 -36.89
N VAL A 193 21.00 1.37 -37.03
CA VAL A 193 20.37 1.65 -38.32
C VAL A 193 20.89 2.97 -38.92
N LEU A 194 21.00 4.03 -38.12
CA LEU A 194 21.57 5.31 -38.56
C LEU A 194 23.02 5.17 -39.03
N ARG A 195 23.84 4.35 -38.36
CA ARG A 195 25.23 4.06 -38.78
C ARG A 195 25.29 3.27 -40.09
N MET A 196 24.33 2.38 -40.34
CA MET A 196 24.26 1.60 -41.58
C MET A 196 23.63 2.36 -42.75
N THR A 197 22.94 3.48 -42.49
CA THR A 197 22.21 4.26 -43.49
C THR A 197 23.06 4.69 -44.71
N PRO A 198 24.33 5.12 -44.57
CA PRO A 198 25.18 5.44 -45.73
C PRO A 198 25.46 4.23 -46.63
N SER A 199 25.70 3.06 -46.04
CA SER A 199 25.93 1.81 -46.79
C SER A 199 24.65 1.32 -47.46
N LEU A 200 23.50 1.47 -46.81
CA LEU A 200 22.19 1.16 -47.38
C LEU A 200 21.84 2.08 -48.56
N SER A 201 22.23 3.35 -48.48
CA SER A 201 22.08 4.31 -49.58
C SER A 201 22.90 3.91 -50.81
N GLN A 202 24.15 3.48 -50.62
CA GLN A 202 24.97 2.94 -51.72
C GLN A 202 24.38 1.66 -52.34
N GLY A 203 23.61 0.90 -51.56
CA GLY A 203 22.84 -0.27 -52.03
C GLY A 203 21.50 0.04 -52.70
N GLY A 204 21.13 1.31 -52.87
CA GLY A 204 19.91 1.73 -53.56
C GLY A 204 18.70 1.99 -52.65
N VAL A 205 18.87 1.98 -51.31
CA VAL A 205 17.79 2.34 -50.37
C VAL A 205 17.67 3.86 -50.26
N GLN A 206 16.46 4.39 -50.41
CA GLN A 206 16.19 5.83 -50.24
C GLN A 206 16.35 6.24 -48.77
N ILE A 207 17.27 7.18 -48.50
CA ILE A 207 17.57 7.70 -47.16
C ILE A 207 16.34 8.33 -46.51
N ASP A 208 15.51 9.00 -47.31
CA ASP A 208 14.31 9.70 -46.83
C ASP A 208 13.32 8.74 -46.16
N ASN A 209 13.13 7.54 -46.73
CA ASN A 209 12.27 6.50 -46.16
C ASN A 209 12.81 5.97 -44.81
N ILE A 210 14.13 5.92 -44.64
CA ILE A 210 14.77 5.51 -43.38
C ILE A 210 14.56 6.59 -42.31
N GLN A 211 14.77 7.86 -42.66
CA GLN A 211 14.57 8.98 -41.72
C GLN A 211 13.11 9.11 -41.29
N GLU A 212 12.17 8.96 -42.21
CA GLU A 212 10.73 8.99 -41.91
C GLU A 212 10.31 7.80 -41.04
N SER A 213 10.83 6.59 -41.33
CA SER A 213 10.58 5.40 -40.49
C SER A 213 11.14 5.56 -39.07
N LEU A 214 12.33 6.16 -38.92
CA LEU A 214 12.93 6.45 -37.62
C LEU A 214 12.16 7.52 -36.85
N ARG A 215 11.64 8.54 -37.53
CA ARG A 215 10.79 9.56 -36.92
C ARG A 215 9.48 8.96 -36.43
N THR A 216 8.78 8.19 -37.27
CA THR A 216 7.54 7.49 -36.90
C THR A 216 7.77 6.52 -35.76
N LEU A 217 8.87 5.78 -35.76
CA LEU A 217 9.23 4.87 -34.67
C LEU A 217 9.54 5.62 -33.37
N THR A 218 10.21 6.77 -33.44
CA THR A 218 10.48 7.62 -32.27
C THR A 218 9.19 8.21 -31.69
N GLU A 219 8.29 8.68 -32.54
CA GLU A 219 6.96 9.17 -32.12
C GLU A 219 6.13 8.04 -31.48
N ALA A 220 6.09 6.86 -32.11
CA ALA A 220 5.38 5.69 -31.59
C ALA A 220 5.92 5.19 -30.24
N VAL A 221 7.22 5.39 -29.96
CA VAL A 221 7.83 5.02 -28.67
C VAL A 221 7.41 5.96 -27.56
N LYS A 222 7.30 7.26 -27.87
CA LYS A 222 6.82 8.25 -26.89
C LYS A 222 5.35 8.05 -26.55
N THR A 223 4.56 7.56 -27.49
CA THR A 223 3.11 7.31 -27.31
C THR A 223 2.79 5.84 -27.10
N ARG A 224 3.77 4.99 -26.77
CA ARG A 224 3.55 3.55 -26.62
C ARG A 224 2.74 3.28 -25.36
N ASP A 225 1.54 2.77 -25.55
CA ASP A 225 0.77 2.15 -24.47
C ASP A 225 1.37 0.77 -24.15
N TYR A 226 1.74 0.55 -22.90
CA TYR A 226 2.22 -0.75 -22.40
C TYR A 226 1.03 -1.67 -22.08
N SER A 227 0.28 -2.07 -23.11
CA SER A 227 -0.95 -2.86 -22.95
C SER A 227 -0.73 -4.20 -22.23
N GLU A 228 0.40 -4.87 -22.46
CA GLU A 228 0.74 -6.14 -21.82
C GLU A 228 0.97 -6.00 -20.30
N THR A 229 1.55 -4.88 -19.85
CA THR A 229 1.74 -4.63 -18.42
C THR A 229 0.49 -4.07 -17.75
N ARG A 230 -0.45 -3.51 -18.53
CA ARG A 230 -1.68 -2.91 -18.02
C ARG A 230 -2.58 -3.91 -17.31
N ASP A 231 -2.74 -5.10 -17.88
CA ASP A 231 -3.57 -6.15 -17.26
C ASP A 231 -2.95 -6.66 -15.95
N VAL A 232 -1.62 -6.71 -15.86
CA VAL A 232 -0.89 -7.08 -14.64
C VAL A 232 -1.06 -6.00 -13.56
N VAL A 233 -0.87 -4.73 -13.92
CA VAL A 233 -1.05 -3.58 -13.01
C VAL A 233 -2.51 -3.50 -12.53
N GLU A 234 -3.47 -3.66 -13.43
CA GLU A 234 -4.90 -3.67 -13.09
C GLU A 234 -5.24 -4.85 -12.18
N GLY A 235 -4.70 -6.04 -12.46
CA GLY A 235 -4.84 -7.21 -11.59
C GLY A 235 -4.42 -6.87 -10.16
N LYS A 236 -3.20 -6.36 -9.97
CA LYS A 236 -2.69 -5.99 -8.65
C LYS A 236 -3.49 -4.88 -7.96
N ARG A 237 -4.06 -3.94 -8.70
CA ARG A 237 -4.95 -2.90 -8.14
C ARG A 237 -6.24 -3.50 -7.61
N ILE A 238 -6.82 -4.45 -8.33
CA ILE A 238 -8.03 -5.15 -7.88
C ILE A 238 -7.70 -6.05 -6.68
N GLU A 239 -6.57 -6.76 -6.68
CA GLU A 239 -6.11 -7.52 -5.52
C GLU A 239 -5.98 -6.62 -4.29
N SER A 240 -5.33 -5.46 -4.43
CA SER A 240 -5.17 -4.48 -3.36
C SER A 240 -6.53 -3.96 -2.87
N ALA A 241 -7.45 -3.65 -3.78
CA ALA A 241 -8.80 -3.23 -3.42
C ALA A 241 -9.57 -4.32 -2.63
N ILE A 242 -9.46 -5.59 -3.03
CA ILE A 242 -10.04 -6.72 -2.29
C ILE A 242 -9.44 -6.80 -0.88
N VAL A 243 -8.11 -6.70 -0.75
CA VAL A 243 -7.41 -6.74 0.54
C VAL A 243 -7.95 -5.67 1.48
N ARG A 244 -7.99 -4.41 1.04
CA ARG A 244 -8.47 -3.29 1.86
C ARG A 244 -9.92 -3.47 2.30
N GLU A 245 -10.78 -3.84 1.36
CA GLU A 245 -12.20 -4.05 1.60
C GLU A 245 -12.42 -5.15 2.65
N MET A 246 -11.63 -6.23 2.57
CA MET A 246 -11.68 -7.31 3.53
C MET A 246 -11.06 -6.94 4.88
N ILE A 247 -9.96 -6.18 4.94
CA ILE A 247 -9.40 -5.70 6.21
C ILE A 247 -10.42 -4.85 6.96
N SER A 248 -11.05 -3.91 6.27
CA SER A 248 -12.11 -3.05 6.82
C SER A 248 -13.28 -3.88 7.35
N THR A 249 -13.78 -4.81 6.54
CA THR A 249 -14.90 -5.68 6.85
C THR A 249 -14.60 -6.63 8.02
N LEU A 250 -13.47 -7.32 7.98
CA LEU A 250 -13.07 -8.26 9.02
C LEU A 250 -12.79 -7.54 10.35
N SER A 251 -12.20 -6.34 10.30
CA SER A 251 -12.04 -5.49 11.48
C SER A 251 -13.39 -5.07 12.06
N PHE A 252 -14.38 -4.73 11.23
CA PHE A 252 -15.74 -4.40 11.65
C PHE A 252 -16.43 -5.57 12.36
N ILE A 253 -16.30 -6.78 11.79
CA ILE A 253 -16.88 -8.02 12.34
C ILE A 253 -16.17 -8.42 13.64
N SER A 254 -14.84 -8.46 13.63
CA SER A 254 -14.02 -8.92 14.77
C SER A 254 -14.23 -8.06 16.03
N LYS A 255 -14.39 -6.74 15.87
CA LYS A 255 -14.69 -5.83 16.99
C LYS A 255 -15.99 -6.17 17.70
N ARG A 256 -17.02 -6.60 16.97
CA ARG A 256 -18.34 -6.95 17.52
C ARG A 256 -18.39 -8.39 18.04
N ALA A 257 -17.59 -9.27 17.44
CA ALA A 257 -17.43 -10.65 17.85
C ALA A 257 -16.63 -10.83 19.17
N LYS A 258 -15.78 -9.87 19.54
CA LYS A 258 -14.78 -9.99 20.64
C LYS A 258 -15.33 -10.46 22.00
N ASN A 259 -16.59 -10.19 22.31
CA ASN A 259 -17.20 -10.52 23.61
C ASN A 259 -18.29 -11.61 23.53
N ILE A 260 -18.45 -12.24 22.36
CA ILE A 260 -19.48 -13.26 22.13
C ILE A 260 -18.76 -14.59 21.96
N ASP A 261 -19.18 -15.59 22.75
CA ASP A 261 -18.72 -16.96 22.54
C ASP A 261 -19.45 -17.55 21.32
N ILE A 262 -18.73 -17.64 20.22
CA ILE A 262 -19.24 -18.07 18.90
C ILE A 262 -19.39 -19.58 18.85
N SER A 263 -18.62 -20.31 19.66
CA SER A 263 -18.59 -21.78 19.70
C SER A 263 -19.93 -22.41 20.15
N VAL A 264 -20.85 -21.61 20.68
CA VAL A 264 -22.16 -22.05 21.17
C VAL A 264 -23.22 -22.03 20.07
N VAL A 265 -22.95 -21.40 18.92
CA VAL A 265 -23.91 -21.27 17.81
C VAL A 265 -23.24 -21.77 16.52
N ASP A 266 -23.23 -23.09 16.35
CA ASP A 266 -22.61 -23.76 15.18
C ASP A 266 -23.44 -23.60 13.89
N THR A 267 -24.72 -23.28 13.98
CA THR A 267 -25.62 -23.21 12.81
C THR A 267 -25.75 -21.80 12.26
N ILE A 268 -25.41 -21.62 10.98
CA ILE A 268 -25.75 -20.42 10.21
C ILE A 268 -27.27 -20.28 10.16
N ASP A 269 -27.76 -19.06 10.39
CA ASP A 269 -29.20 -18.78 10.30
C ASP A 269 -29.71 -19.06 8.88
N ALA A 270 -30.87 -19.75 8.79
CA ALA A 270 -31.45 -20.19 7.52
C ALA A 270 -31.80 -19.01 6.60
N GLU A 271 -32.02 -17.82 7.19
CA GLU A 271 -32.21 -16.57 6.45
C GLU A 271 -31.00 -16.21 5.56
N PHE A 272 -29.80 -16.73 5.86
CA PHE A 272 -28.59 -16.49 5.07
C PHE A 272 -28.31 -17.56 4.01
N SER A 273 -29.15 -18.60 3.91
CA SER A 273 -29.00 -19.64 2.88
C SER A 273 -28.89 -19.09 1.45
N PRO A 274 -29.70 -18.10 1.01
CA PRO A 274 -29.58 -17.54 -0.33
C PRO A 274 -28.23 -16.84 -0.57
N PHE A 275 -27.65 -16.23 0.47
CA PHE A 275 -26.35 -15.58 0.36
C PHE A 275 -25.23 -16.62 0.24
N LEU A 276 -25.31 -17.71 0.99
CA LEU A 276 -24.38 -18.84 0.91
C LEU A 276 -24.41 -19.52 -0.47
N GLU A 277 -25.59 -19.69 -1.07
CA GLU A 277 -25.73 -20.18 -2.45
C GLU A 277 -25.01 -19.27 -3.44
N GLY A 278 -25.15 -17.94 -3.29
CA GLY A 278 -24.42 -16.96 -4.09
C GLY A 278 -22.89 -17.09 -3.95
N ILE A 279 -22.37 -17.38 -2.76
CA ILE A 279 -20.94 -17.68 -2.55
C ILE A 279 -20.51 -18.91 -3.38
N GLY A 280 -21.33 -19.96 -3.40
CA GLY A 280 -21.07 -21.19 -4.17
C GLY A 280 -21.07 -20.96 -5.69
N GLU A 281 -21.97 -20.14 -6.20
CA GLU A 281 -22.02 -19.75 -7.61
C GLU A 281 -20.76 -18.97 -8.02
N VAL A 282 -20.38 -17.95 -7.26
CA VAL A 282 -19.17 -17.16 -7.51
C VAL A 282 -17.92 -18.02 -7.35
N ALA A 283 -17.87 -18.94 -6.39
CA ALA A 283 -16.77 -19.88 -6.24
C ALA A 283 -16.59 -20.75 -7.48
N SER A 284 -17.69 -21.19 -8.10
CA SER A 284 -17.67 -21.98 -9.33
C SER A 284 -17.20 -21.16 -10.52
N GLU A 285 -17.68 -19.92 -10.65
CA GLU A 285 -17.25 -18.98 -11.68
C GLU A 285 -15.74 -18.66 -11.58
N VAL A 286 -15.27 -18.32 -10.38
CA VAL A 286 -13.86 -17.98 -10.11
C VAL A 286 -12.96 -19.17 -10.38
N LYS A 287 -13.36 -20.39 -9.97
CA LYS A 287 -12.63 -21.62 -10.30
C LYS A 287 -12.54 -21.83 -11.81
N ALA A 288 -13.63 -21.62 -12.55
CA ALA A 288 -13.64 -21.77 -14.00
C ALA A 288 -12.70 -20.76 -14.67
N LYS A 289 -12.84 -19.47 -14.35
CA LYS A 289 -11.99 -18.39 -14.89
C LYS A 289 -10.51 -18.59 -14.57
N THR A 290 -10.19 -19.04 -13.37
CA THR A 290 -8.80 -19.35 -12.96
C THR A 290 -8.23 -20.51 -13.79
N ARG A 291 -9.01 -21.57 -14.04
CA ARG A 291 -8.59 -22.70 -14.91
C ARG A 291 -8.39 -22.29 -16.36
N GLU A 292 -9.16 -21.33 -16.84
CA GLU A 292 -9.04 -20.76 -18.20
C GLU A 292 -7.87 -19.77 -18.34
N GLY A 293 -7.12 -19.47 -17.27
CA GLY A 293 -6.05 -18.48 -17.28
C GLY A 293 -6.54 -17.03 -17.28
N LYS A 294 -7.84 -16.79 -17.08
CA LYS A 294 -8.45 -15.45 -17.01
C LYS A 294 -8.44 -14.90 -15.59
N GLN A 295 -7.24 -14.78 -15.01
CA GLN A 295 -7.06 -14.37 -13.61
C GLN A 295 -7.65 -12.97 -13.33
N LEU A 296 -7.47 -12.02 -14.23
CA LEU A 296 -8.02 -10.67 -14.08
C LEU A 296 -9.56 -10.67 -13.99
N ASP A 297 -10.23 -11.46 -14.83
CA ASP A 297 -11.69 -11.58 -14.81
C ASP A 297 -12.20 -12.30 -13.57
N ALA A 298 -11.41 -13.24 -13.02
CA ALA A 298 -11.71 -13.92 -11.77
C ALA A 298 -11.65 -12.92 -10.59
N LEU A 299 -10.61 -12.09 -10.54
CA LEU A 299 -10.45 -11.02 -9.54
C LEU A 299 -11.56 -9.98 -9.64
N LYS A 300 -11.98 -9.59 -10.84
CA LYS A 300 -13.11 -8.66 -11.04
C LYS A 300 -14.42 -9.23 -10.49
N SER A 301 -14.71 -10.51 -10.74
CA SER A 301 -15.90 -11.16 -10.18
C SER A 301 -15.86 -11.21 -8.66
N LEU A 302 -14.71 -11.58 -8.09
CA LEU A 302 -14.49 -11.56 -6.63
C LEU A 302 -14.72 -10.17 -6.05
N TYR A 303 -14.08 -9.15 -6.60
CA TYR A 303 -14.20 -7.78 -6.10
C TYR A 303 -15.63 -7.25 -6.18
N THR A 304 -16.33 -7.52 -7.28
CA THR A 304 -17.73 -7.10 -7.45
C THR A 304 -18.61 -7.73 -6.38
N PHE A 305 -18.49 -9.04 -6.17
CA PHE A 305 -19.27 -9.75 -5.17
C PHE A 305 -18.93 -9.30 -3.73
N ILE A 306 -17.65 -9.11 -3.41
CA ILE A 306 -17.21 -8.62 -2.09
C ILE A 306 -17.75 -7.21 -1.82
N SER A 307 -17.53 -6.27 -2.74
CA SER A 307 -17.90 -4.87 -2.52
C SER A 307 -19.43 -4.66 -2.53
N GLN A 308 -20.14 -5.28 -3.48
CA GLN A 308 -21.57 -5.04 -3.66
C GLN A 308 -22.41 -5.98 -2.80
N ASP A 309 -22.19 -7.29 -2.89
CA ASP A 309 -23.08 -8.25 -2.25
C ASP A 309 -22.72 -8.47 -0.78
N PHE A 310 -21.44 -8.57 -0.46
CA PHE A 310 -21.03 -8.79 0.93
C PHE A 310 -21.00 -7.48 1.74
N THR A 311 -20.18 -6.50 1.35
CA THR A 311 -20.09 -5.27 2.14
C THR A 311 -21.37 -4.44 2.05
N HIS A 312 -21.81 -4.10 0.84
CA HIS A 312 -22.92 -3.14 0.72
C HIS A 312 -24.28 -3.78 1.03
N ASN A 313 -24.60 -4.95 0.46
CA ASN A 313 -25.93 -5.54 0.62
C ASN A 313 -26.03 -6.32 1.95
N PHE A 314 -25.13 -7.28 2.19
CA PHE A 314 -25.24 -8.15 3.37
C PHE A 314 -24.94 -7.39 4.67
N LEU A 315 -23.76 -6.76 4.80
CA LEU A 315 -23.37 -6.12 6.07
C LEU A 315 -24.27 -4.94 6.46
N THR A 316 -24.70 -4.13 5.50
CA THR A 316 -25.62 -3.01 5.79
C THR A 316 -26.96 -3.51 6.33
N ASN A 317 -27.50 -4.60 5.77
CA ASN A 317 -28.77 -5.16 6.21
C ASN A 317 -28.70 -5.81 7.60
N ILE A 318 -27.54 -6.34 7.98
CA ILE A 318 -27.35 -6.99 9.29
C ILE A 318 -26.75 -6.06 10.35
N SER A 319 -26.26 -4.87 9.96
CA SER A 319 -25.53 -3.95 10.86
C SER A 319 -26.29 -3.64 12.14
N ASP A 320 -27.59 -3.35 12.04
CA ASP A 320 -28.43 -3.03 13.21
C ASP A 320 -28.50 -4.20 14.21
N ARG A 321 -28.54 -5.44 13.71
CA ARG A 321 -28.53 -6.66 14.55
C ARG A 321 -27.16 -6.92 15.15
N LEU A 322 -26.09 -6.65 14.40
CA LEU A 322 -24.72 -6.74 14.90
C LEU A 322 -24.47 -5.71 16.01
N ASP A 323 -24.99 -4.48 15.85
CA ASP A 323 -24.90 -3.42 16.85
C ASP A 323 -25.77 -3.70 18.09
N ALA A 324 -26.91 -4.36 17.91
CA ALA A 324 -27.74 -4.87 19.00
C ALA A 324 -27.11 -6.08 19.73
N GLY A 325 -26.01 -6.64 19.23
CA GLY A 325 -25.32 -7.77 19.84
C GLY A 325 -26.07 -9.10 19.71
N ASP A 326 -26.87 -9.26 18.66
CA ASP A 326 -27.55 -10.54 18.38
C ASP A 326 -26.51 -11.65 18.12
N LYS A 327 -26.40 -12.57 19.08
CA LYS A 327 -25.41 -13.66 19.06
C LYS A 327 -25.52 -14.55 17.81
N LYS A 328 -26.74 -14.78 17.30
CA LYS A 328 -26.94 -15.61 16.11
C LYS A 328 -26.49 -14.90 14.84
N ALA A 329 -26.83 -13.62 14.72
CA ALA A 329 -26.39 -12.77 13.61
C ALA A 329 -24.86 -12.63 13.59
N VAL A 330 -24.23 -12.41 14.76
CA VAL A 330 -22.77 -12.31 14.88
C VAL A 330 -22.10 -13.64 14.53
N SER A 331 -22.56 -14.77 15.07
CA SER A 331 -21.99 -16.08 14.73
C SER A 331 -22.09 -16.37 13.23
N SER A 332 -23.28 -16.20 12.65
CA SER A 332 -23.51 -16.43 11.21
C SER A 332 -22.64 -15.52 10.35
N THR A 333 -22.50 -14.24 10.71
CA THR A 333 -21.64 -13.28 9.99
C THR A 333 -20.17 -13.67 10.04
N VAL A 334 -19.68 -14.18 11.18
CA VAL A 334 -18.29 -14.66 11.31
C VAL A 334 -18.06 -15.90 10.45
N GLN A 335 -19.01 -16.84 10.42
CA GLN A 335 -18.91 -18.02 9.56
C GLN A 335 -18.95 -17.64 8.06
N ILE A 336 -19.84 -16.72 7.68
CA ILE A 336 -19.93 -16.19 6.32
C ILE A 336 -18.62 -15.47 5.93
N ALA A 337 -18.04 -14.66 6.83
CA ALA A 337 -16.74 -14.03 6.59
C ALA A 337 -15.62 -15.07 6.39
N GLY A 338 -15.69 -16.20 7.09
CA GLY A 338 -14.83 -17.35 6.85
C GLY A 338 -15.02 -17.95 5.46
N ALA A 339 -16.26 -18.16 5.02
CA ALA A 339 -16.58 -18.64 3.68
C ALA A 339 -16.13 -17.65 2.58
N MET A 340 -16.20 -16.34 2.84
CA MET A 340 -15.66 -15.30 1.96
C MET A 340 -14.15 -15.39 1.82
N LEU A 341 -13.41 -15.59 2.94
CA LEU A 341 -11.97 -15.83 2.87
C LEU A 341 -11.64 -17.12 2.12
N ARG A 342 -12.46 -18.16 2.28
CA ARG A 342 -12.31 -19.39 1.49
C ARG A 342 -12.54 -19.15 0.01
N LEU A 343 -13.53 -18.36 -0.36
CA LEU A 343 -13.76 -17.94 -1.75
C LEU A 343 -12.54 -17.19 -2.31
N ILE A 344 -11.99 -16.23 -1.56
CA ILE A 344 -10.78 -15.49 -1.92
C ILE A 344 -9.58 -16.41 -2.10
N SER A 345 -9.45 -17.45 -1.25
CA SER A 345 -8.32 -18.39 -1.30
C SER A 345 -8.20 -19.15 -2.64
N ILE A 346 -9.26 -19.21 -3.44
CA ILE A 346 -9.25 -19.82 -4.78
C ILE A 346 -8.34 -19.04 -5.74
N ALA A 347 -8.33 -17.71 -5.64
CA ALA A 347 -7.54 -16.83 -6.49
C ALA A 347 -6.29 -16.28 -5.79
N MET A 348 -6.35 -16.05 -4.48
CA MET A 348 -5.30 -15.43 -3.67
C MET A 348 -5.10 -16.19 -2.34
N PRO A 349 -4.49 -17.40 -2.37
CA PRO A 349 -4.38 -18.27 -1.20
C PRO A 349 -3.56 -17.66 -0.06
N ASN A 350 -2.45 -16.99 -0.37
CA ASN A 350 -1.58 -16.37 0.63
C ASN A 350 -2.31 -15.24 1.37
N VAL A 351 -2.94 -14.34 0.61
CA VAL A 351 -3.73 -13.22 1.14
C VAL A 351 -4.87 -13.72 2.04
N ALA A 352 -5.62 -14.73 1.59
CA ALA A 352 -6.71 -15.30 2.37
C ALA A 352 -6.22 -15.88 3.71
N SER A 353 -5.05 -16.53 3.69
CA SER A 353 -4.42 -17.11 4.88
C SER A 353 -4.00 -16.02 5.86
N GLU A 354 -3.31 -14.98 5.40
CA GLU A 354 -2.88 -13.86 6.25
C GLU A 354 -4.07 -13.14 6.90
N LEU A 355 -5.12 -12.86 6.12
CA LEU A 355 -6.35 -12.24 6.63
C LEU A 355 -7.08 -13.15 7.64
N TYR A 356 -7.07 -14.46 7.41
CA TYR A 356 -7.63 -15.43 8.33
C TYR A 356 -6.88 -15.46 9.65
N GLU A 357 -5.55 -15.56 9.61
CA GLU A 357 -4.70 -15.61 10.80
C GLU A 357 -4.81 -14.35 11.66
N SER A 358 -4.87 -13.19 11.01
CA SER A 358 -4.93 -11.89 11.68
C SER A 358 -6.29 -11.56 12.30
N HIS A 359 -7.41 -11.99 11.69
CA HIS A 359 -8.75 -11.54 12.10
C HIS A 359 -9.68 -12.65 12.59
N LEU A 360 -9.66 -13.84 11.99
CA LEU A 360 -10.70 -14.87 12.22
C LEU A 360 -10.23 -16.13 12.93
N LYS A 361 -8.93 -16.45 12.92
CA LYS A 361 -8.38 -17.69 13.51
C LYS A 361 -8.79 -17.90 14.96
N VAL A 362 -8.72 -16.84 15.77
CA VAL A 362 -9.13 -16.88 17.19
C VAL A 362 -10.63 -17.07 17.37
N LEU A 363 -11.43 -16.58 16.42
CA LEU A 363 -12.90 -16.61 16.49
C LEU A 363 -13.49 -17.93 15.99
N LEU A 364 -12.92 -18.50 14.93
CA LEU A 364 -13.39 -19.73 14.29
C LEU A 364 -12.69 -20.99 14.81
N GLY A 365 -11.51 -20.86 15.41
CA GLY A 365 -10.78 -21.98 16.05
C GLY A 365 -10.28 -23.07 15.08
N ARG A 366 -10.31 -22.83 13.76
CA ARG A 366 -9.74 -23.74 12.75
C ARG A 366 -8.25 -23.42 12.54
N GLU A 367 -7.46 -24.41 12.14
CA GLU A 367 -6.01 -24.17 11.97
C GLU A 367 -5.74 -23.37 10.70
N THR A 368 -6.50 -23.61 9.65
CA THR A 368 -6.31 -23.00 8.32
C THR A 368 -7.63 -22.54 7.69
N VAL A 369 -7.54 -21.58 6.75
CA VAL A 369 -8.69 -21.12 5.95
C VAL A 369 -9.26 -22.23 5.06
N GLU A 370 -8.44 -23.21 4.68
CA GLU A 370 -8.83 -24.32 3.79
C GLU A 370 -9.80 -25.31 4.44
N GLU A 371 -9.74 -25.43 5.77
CA GLU A 371 -10.67 -26.23 6.57
C GLU A 371 -12.08 -25.66 6.57
N ILE A 372 -12.28 -24.43 6.10
CA ILE A 372 -13.60 -23.83 5.94
C ILE A 372 -14.24 -24.43 4.67
N GLU A 373 -15.35 -25.15 4.87
CA GLU A 373 -16.13 -25.69 3.76
C GLU A 373 -16.87 -24.55 3.05
N LEU A 374 -16.79 -24.55 1.73
CA LEU A 374 -17.68 -23.71 0.92
C LEU A 374 -19.07 -24.37 0.91
N PRO A 375 -20.15 -23.58 1.02
CA PRO A 375 -21.52 -24.07 0.92
C PRO A 375 -21.80 -24.86 -0.37
#